data_AF-A0A258ENJ4-F1
#
_entry.id   AF-A0A258ENJ4-F1
#
_cell.length_a   1.000
_cell.length_b   1.000
_cell.length_c   1.000
_cell.angle_alpha   90.00
_cell.angle_beta   90.00
_cell.angle_gamma   90.00
#
_symmetry.space_group_name_H-M   'P 1'
#
loop_
_entity.id
_entity.type
_entity.pdbx_description
1 polymer ?
#
loop_
_entity_poly.entity_id
_entity_poly.type
_entity_poly.pdbx_seq_one_letter_code
_entity_poly.pdbx_strand_id
1 'polypeptide(L)'
;MLIGAAVFSRPLVPASLLAALAGGLVPDLPMLAMVFWSTRISGIPESQVFGQLYYSDAWQAVFAVDHGLLLWGGFLAVTVWLGSVVLRAFAGAGLFHAVADFFTHNDDARRQLWPLTDWVFRSPVSYWDPRYFGTQFAVFELGLVVVLTAFLCWRMRLWWQRALTLGVAAILLVPVLLTGGMHGLHGMG
;
A
#
# COMPACT_ATOMS: atom_id res chain seq x y z
N MET A 1 0.23 -3.07 3.15
CA MET A 1 0.56 -3.34 4.59
C MET A 1 0.82 -4.81 4.96
N LEU A 2 -0.14 -5.74 4.79
CA LEU A 2 -0.02 -7.11 5.36
C LEU A 2 1.10 -7.96 4.75
N ILE A 3 1.44 -7.76 3.47
CA ILE A 3 2.55 -8.47 2.80
C ILE A 3 3.87 -8.18 3.53
N GLY A 4 4.18 -6.89 3.75
CA GLY A 4 5.37 -6.47 4.49
C GLY A 4 5.38 -7.02 5.93
N ALA A 5 4.24 -6.97 6.63
CA ALA A 5 4.12 -7.58 7.95
C ALA A 5 4.40 -9.09 7.92
N ALA A 6 3.85 -9.84 6.97
CA ALA A 6 4.06 -11.27 6.83
C ALA A 6 5.54 -11.62 6.55
N VAL A 7 6.25 -10.80 5.78
CA VAL A 7 7.66 -11.05 5.46
C VAL A 7 8.59 -10.64 6.61
N PHE A 8 8.45 -9.43 7.13
CA PHE A 8 9.50 -8.82 7.98
C PHE A 8 9.23 -8.87 9.48
N SER A 9 7.99 -9.05 9.92
CA SER A 9 7.70 -9.11 11.35
C SER A 9 8.28 -10.37 12.00
N ARG A 10 8.72 -10.23 13.26
CA ARG A 10 9.34 -11.28 14.06
C ARG A 10 8.53 -11.47 15.36
N PRO A 11 8.08 -12.69 15.69
CA PRO A 11 7.26 -12.93 16.89
C PRO A 11 7.92 -12.52 18.20
N LEU A 12 9.25 -12.64 18.28
CA LEU A 12 10.05 -12.29 19.45
C LEU A 12 10.45 -10.81 19.51
N VAL A 13 10.16 -10.03 18.45
CA VAL A 13 10.45 -8.58 18.40
C VAL A 13 9.17 -7.85 18.03
N PRO A 14 8.24 -7.61 18.97
CA PRO A 14 6.90 -7.14 18.63
C PRO A 14 6.86 -5.79 17.91
N ALA A 15 7.85 -4.92 18.18
CA ALA A 15 8.03 -3.64 17.49
C ALA A 15 8.19 -3.80 15.97
N SER A 16 8.70 -4.94 15.49
CA SER A 16 8.84 -5.21 14.04
C SER A 16 7.49 -5.35 13.33
N LEU A 17 6.42 -5.77 14.02
CA LEU A 17 5.08 -5.79 13.44
C LEU A 17 4.56 -4.37 13.22
N LEU A 18 4.65 -3.52 14.25
CA LEU A 18 4.25 -2.12 14.15
C LEU A 18 5.05 -1.40 13.05
N ALA A 19 6.37 -1.63 13.02
CA ALA A 19 7.24 -1.08 12.00
C ALA A 19 6.85 -1.53 10.60
N ALA A 20 6.55 -2.82 10.38
CA ALA A 20 6.13 -3.31 9.08
C ALA A 20 4.75 -2.78 8.65
N LEU A 21 3.79 -2.70 9.57
CA LEU A 21 2.47 -2.13 9.28
C LEU A 21 2.59 -0.63 8.93
N ALA A 22 3.35 0.12 9.73
CA ALA A 22 3.63 1.53 9.45
C ALA A 22 4.37 1.71 8.11
N GLY A 23 5.43 0.95 7.88
CA GLY A 23 6.20 1.02 6.64
C GLY A 23 5.37 0.69 5.40
N GLY A 24 4.44 -0.25 5.51
CA GLY A 24 3.52 -0.57 4.42
C GLY A 24 2.32 0.37 4.26
N LEU A 25 2.15 1.37 5.13
CA LEU A 25 1.13 2.43 5.07
C LEU A 25 1.72 3.78 4.66
N VAL A 26 2.98 4.04 5.03
CA VAL A 26 3.66 5.32 4.79
C VAL A 26 3.66 5.76 3.32
N PRO A 27 3.85 4.88 2.33
CA PRO A 27 3.71 5.25 0.92
C PRO A 27 2.36 5.92 0.58
N ASP A 28 1.26 5.49 1.18
CA ASP A 28 -0.08 6.05 0.91
C ASP A 28 -0.38 7.35 1.66
N LEU A 29 0.36 7.66 2.74
CA LEU A 29 0.02 8.78 3.62
C LEU A 29 -0.04 10.14 2.89
N PRO A 30 0.89 10.49 1.98
CA PRO A 30 0.80 11.72 1.22
C PRO A 30 -0.46 11.79 0.37
N MET A 31 -0.80 10.71 -0.36
CA MET A 31 -2.04 10.62 -1.13
C MET A 31 -3.27 10.82 -0.25
N LEU A 32 -3.35 10.11 0.88
CA LEU A 32 -4.49 10.23 1.81
C LEU A 32 -4.63 11.66 2.35
N ALA A 33 -3.52 12.29 2.74
CA ALA A 33 -3.51 13.66 3.23
C ALA A 33 -3.95 14.65 2.14
N MET A 34 -3.46 14.49 0.91
CA MET A 34 -3.79 15.35 -0.22
C MET A 34 -5.27 15.19 -0.64
N VAL A 35 -5.79 13.97 -0.73
CA VAL A 35 -7.21 13.72 -1.00
C VAL A 35 -8.08 14.30 0.11
N PHE A 36 -7.73 14.07 1.39
CA PHE A 36 -8.46 14.64 2.52
C PHE A 36 -8.48 16.17 2.48
N TRP A 37 -7.33 16.80 2.25
CA TRP A 37 -7.21 18.24 2.15
C TRP A 37 -8.03 18.80 1.00
N SER A 38 -7.90 18.23 -0.21
CA SER A 38 -8.63 18.70 -1.37
C SER A 38 -10.15 18.57 -1.20
N THR A 39 -10.62 17.45 -0.68
CA THR A 39 -12.07 17.16 -0.59
C THR A 39 -12.72 17.81 0.64
N ARG A 40 -12.11 17.72 1.82
CA ARG A 40 -12.73 18.13 3.09
C ARG A 40 -12.38 19.55 3.53
N ILE A 41 -11.22 20.05 3.12
CA ILE A 41 -10.77 21.41 3.50
C ILE A 41 -10.99 22.39 2.35
N SER A 42 -10.60 22.01 1.13
CA SER A 42 -10.69 22.88 -0.03
C SER A 42 -12.02 22.78 -0.78
N GLY A 43 -12.87 21.80 -0.44
CA GLY A 43 -14.19 21.61 -1.04
C GLY A 43 -14.17 21.19 -2.52
N ILE A 44 -13.06 20.63 -3.00
CA ILE A 44 -12.91 20.20 -4.38
C ILE A 44 -13.68 18.89 -4.57
N PRO A 45 -14.57 18.78 -5.58
CA PRO A 45 -15.32 17.56 -5.86
C PRO A 45 -14.40 16.36 -6.10
N GLU A 46 -14.77 15.18 -5.58
CA GLU A 46 -13.98 13.94 -5.73
C GLU A 46 -13.72 13.60 -7.20
N SER A 47 -14.70 13.83 -8.09
CA SER A 47 -14.53 13.63 -9.53
C SER A 47 -13.41 14.48 -10.13
N GLN A 48 -13.19 15.70 -9.62
CA GLN A 48 -12.08 16.55 -10.05
C GLN A 48 -10.75 16.14 -9.40
N VAL A 49 -10.79 15.70 -8.13
CA VAL A 49 -9.59 15.18 -7.46
C VAL A 49 -9.06 13.97 -8.20
N PHE A 50 -9.88 12.94 -8.40
CA PHE A 50 -9.47 11.69 -9.02
C PHE A 50 -9.42 11.75 -10.55
N GLY A 51 -10.15 12.67 -11.20
CA GLY A 51 -10.13 12.84 -12.65
C GLY A 51 -9.07 13.80 -13.19
N GLN A 52 -8.53 14.70 -12.35
CA GLN A 52 -7.59 15.74 -12.80
C GLN A 52 -6.40 15.89 -11.85
N LEU A 53 -6.63 16.23 -10.58
CA LEU A 53 -5.54 16.54 -9.66
C LEU A 53 -4.61 15.35 -9.44
N TYR A 54 -5.18 14.15 -9.34
CA TYR A 54 -4.44 12.89 -9.18
C TYR A 54 -3.40 12.66 -10.28
N TYR A 55 -3.69 13.12 -11.51
CA TYR A 55 -2.81 12.99 -12.67
C TYR A 55 -1.96 14.23 -12.93
N SER A 56 -2.05 15.26 -12.08
CA SER A 56 -1.27 16.49 -12.24
C SER A 56 0.21 16.28 -11.90
N ASP A 57 1.10 17.05 -12.54
CA ASP A 57 2.54 16.99 -12.30
C ASP A 57 2.91 17.19 -10.83
N ALA A 58 2.16 18.05 -10.11
CA ALA A 58 2.39 18.32 -8.70
C ALA A 58 2.12 17.08 -7.83
N TRP A 59 1.01 16.39 -8.06
CA TRP A 59 0.68 15.15 -7.33
C TRP A 59 1.62 14.02 -7.72
N GLN A 60 1.88 13.88 -9.02
CA GLN A 60 2.80 12.87 -9.55
C GLN A 60 4.26 13.11 -9.13
N ALA A 61 4.65 14.32 -8.73
CA ALA A 61 5.95 14.59 -8.12
C ALA A 61 6.03 14.03 -6.70
N VAL A 62 4.98 14.19 -5.89
CA VAL A 62 4.90 13.58 -4.56
C VAL A 62 4.89 12.05 -4.70
N PHE A 63 4.09 11.53 -5.63
CA PHE A 63 3.94 10.09 -5.88
C PHE A 63 5.21 9.39 -6.38
N ALA A 64 6.12 10.14 -7.01
CA ALA A 64 7.42 9.62 -7.41
C ALA A 64 8.35 9.38 -6.21
N VAL A 65 8.15 10.10 -5.11
CA VAL A 65 9.00 10.01 -3.91
C VAL A 65 8.49 8.91 -2.98
N ASP A 66 7.21 8.92 -2.65
CA ASP A 66 6.59 7.99 -1.69
C ASP A 66 6.48 6.55 -2.21
N HIS A 67 6.46 6.33 -3.54
CA HIS A 67 6.45 5.00 -4.19
C HIS A 67 7.72 4.72 -5.02
N GLY A 68 8.77 5.54 -4.84
CA GLY A 68 10.03 5.35 -5.55
C GLY A 68 10.77 4.08 -5.10
N LEU A 69 10.96 3.12 -6.02
CA LEU A 69 11.66 1.86 -5.74
C LEU A 69 13.12 2.09 -5.31
N LEU A 70 13.78 3.08 -5.90
CA LEU A 70 15.16 3.43 -5.54
C LEU A 70 15.27 3.99 -4.13
N LEU A 71 14.31 4.81 -3.71
CA LEU A 71 14.30 5.42 -2.39
C LEU A 71 14.06 4.38 -1.31
N TRP A 72 13.03 3.53 -1.48
CA TRP A 72 12.76 2.44 -0.55
C TRP A 72 13.82 1.34 -0.57
N GLY A 73 14.37 1.02 -1.75
CA GLY A 73 15.46 0.06 -1.90
C GLY A 73 16.74 0.54 -1.24
N GLY A 74 17.12 1.81 -1.45
CA GLY A 74 18.25 2.45 -0.79
C GLY A 74 18.06 2.52 0.72
N PHE A 75 16.86 2.89 1.18
CA PHE A 75 16.57 2.89 2.61
C PHE A 75 16.66 1.49 3.23
N LEU A 76 16.11 0.46 2.57
CA LEU A 76 16.26 -0.92 3.02
C LEU A 76 17.75 -1.31 3.10
N ALA A 77 18.56 -0.99 2.10
CA ALA A 77 20.00 -1.27 2.10
C ALA A 77 20.71 -0.64 3.31
N VAL A 78 20.41 0.62 3.64
CA VAL A 78 20.93 1.30 4.83
C VAL A 78 20.50 0.57 6.11
N THR A 79 19.23 0.21 6.24
CA THR A 79 18.74 -0.49 7.45
C THR A 79 19.33 -1.90 7.61
N VAL A 80 19.65 -2.58 6.50
CA VAL A 80 20.38 -3.85 6.49
C VAL A 80 21.80 -3.65 6.99
N TRP A 81 22.49 -2.61 6.50
CA TRP A 81 23.83 -2.26 6.96
C TRP A 81 23.87 -1.92 8.46
N LEU A 82 22.85 -1.22 8.97
CA LEU A 82 22.71 -0.90 10.40
C LEU A 82 22.32 -2.10 11.28
N GLY A 83 21.94 -3.25 10.69
CA GLY A 83 21.56 -4.47 11.43
C GLY A 83 20.22 -4.41 12.17
N SER A 84 19.53 -3.26 12.21
CA SER A 84 18.28 -3.09 12.95
C SER A 84 17.14 -3.91 12.35
N VAL A 85 16.59 -4.85 13.11
CA VAL A 85 15.44 -5.68 12.68
C VAL A 85 14.18 -4.83 12.50
N VAL A 86 13.98 -3.83 13.36
CA VAL A 86 12.79 -2.96 13.34
C VAL A 86 12.82 -2.04 12.13
N LEU A 87 13.96 -1.37 11.87
CA LEU A 87 14.09 -0.49 10.72
C LEU A 87 14.01 -1.26 9.40
N ARG A 88 14.62 -2.46 9.34
CA ARG A 88 14.45 -3.37 8.19
C ARG A 88 12.99 -3.74 7.96
N ALA A 89 12.22 -3.95 9.01
CA ALA A 89 10.81 -4.27 8.87
C ALA A 89 10.00 -3.10 8.31
N PHE A 90 10.29 -1.87 8.75
CA PHE A 90 9.69 -0.66 8.19
C PHE A 90 10.07 -0.46 6.72
N ALA A 91 11.38 -0.39 6.42
CA ALA A 91 11.87 -0.13 5.07
C ALA A 91 11.49 -1.25 4.08
N GLY A 92 11.56 -2.51 4.53
CA GLY A 92 11.19 -3.66 3.72
C GLY A 92 9.70 -3.69 3.41
N ALA A 93 8.85 -3.32 4.37
CA ALA A 93 7.41 -3.25 4.13
C ALA A 93 7.02 -2.13 3.17
N GLY A 94 7.67 -0.96 3.27
CA GLY A 94 7.47 0.14 2.32
C GLY A 94 7.96 -0.21 0.91
N LEU A 95 9.10 -0.91 0.80
CA LEU A 95 9.56 -1.42 -0.50
C LEU A 95 8.57 -2.44 -1.10
N PHE A 96 8.07 -3.39 -0.29
CA PHE A 96 7.09 -4.36 -0.78
C PHE A 96 5.77 -3.71 -1.19
N HIS A 97 5.37 -2.62 -0.53
CA HIS A 97 4.25 -1.80 -0.97
C HIS A 97 4.56 -1.23 -2.37
N ALA A 98 5.66 -0.50 -2.54
CA ALA A 98 6.03 0.10 -3.82
C ALA A 98 6.19 -0.95 -4.96
N VAL A 99 6.64 -2.17 -4.62
CA VAL A 99 6.73 -3.30 -5.58
C VAL A 99 5.35 -3.82 -5.94
N ALA A 100 4.42 -3.94 -4.99
CA ALA A 100 3.04 -4.32 -5.31
C ALA A 100 2.43 -3.32 -6.30
N ASP A 101 2.56 -2.03 -5.98
CA ASP A 101 2.12 -0.92 -6.81
C ASP A 101 2.75 -0.93 -8.21
N PHE A 102 4.05 -1.22 -8.32
CA PHE A 102 4.73 -1.38 -9.60
C PHE A 102 4.02 -2.41 -10.50
N PHE A 103 3.47 -3.49 -9.93
CA PHE A 103 2.76 -4.51 -10.70
C PHE A 103 1.25 -4.28 -10.81
N THR A 104 0.69 -3.27 -10.16
CA THR A 104 -0.77 -3.08 -10.09
C THR A 104 -1.27 -1.71 -10.53
N HIS A 105 -0.39 -0.79 -10.92
CA HIS A 105 -0.78 0.48 -11.52
C HIS A 105 -0.58 0.48 -13.04
N ASN A 106 -1.61 0.90 -13.78
CA ASN A 106 -1.60 0.96 -15.25
C ASN A 106 -1.70 2.42 -15.73
N ASP A 107 -2.90 3.00 -15.68
CA ASP A 107 -3.15 4.36 -16.16
C ASP A 107 -2.58 5.41 -15.20
N ASP A 108 -2.55 5.08 -13.92
CA ASP A 108 -2.09 5.86 -12.76
C ASP A 108 -0.67 5.49 -12.29
N ALA A 109 0.10 4.83 -13.16
CA ALA A 109 1.47 4.44 -12.87
C ALA A 109 2.39 5.63 -12.59
N ARG A 110 3.28 5.45 -11.62
CA ARG A 110 4.17 6.48 -11.07
C ARG A 110 5.58 6.32 -11.61
N ARG A 111 6.44 7.33 -11.45
CA ARG A 111 7.86 7.27 -11.85
C ARG A 111 8.66 6.43 -10.85
N GLN A 112 8.78 5.14 -11.13
CA GLN A 112 9.25 4.18 -10.11
C GLN A 112 10.76 4.25 -9.85
N LEU A 113 11.52 4.81 -10.79
CA LEU A 113 12.97 4.94 -10.75
C LEU A 113 13.44 6.41 -10.59
N TRP A 114 12.55 7.29 -10.15
CA TRP A 114 12.94 8.66 -9.80
C TRP A 114 13.97 8.65 -8.64
N PRO A 115 15.00 9.53 -8.63
CA PRO A 115 15.28 10.63 -9.57
C PRO A 115 16.17 10.25 -10.76
N LEU A 116 16.49 8.97 -10.98
CA LEU A 116 17.39 8.58 -12.07
C LEU A 116 16.73 8.68 -13.44
N THR A 117 15.43 8.43 -13.52
CA THR A 117 14.66 8.53 -14.76
C THR A 117 13.19 8.82 -14.47
N ASP A 118 12.54 9.54 -15.39
CA ASP A 118 11.08 9.74 -15.43
C ASP A 118 10.36 8.57 -16.14
N TRP A 119 11.05 7.46 -16.40
CA TRP A 119 10.43 6.27 -16.96
C TRP A 119 9.31 5.74 -16.06
N VAL A 120 8.22 5.31 -16.70
CA VAL A 120 7.03 4.77 -16.05
C VAL A 120 6.71 3.42 -16.67
N PHE A 121 6.72 2.38 -15.83
CA PHE A 121 6.14 1.09 -16.18
C PHE A 121 4.63 1.14 -16.02
N ARG A 122 3.88 0.86 -17.09
CA ARG A 122 2.42 0.67 -17.03
C ARG A 122 2.13 -0.82 -16.96
N SER A 123 1.68 -1.30 -15.79
CA SER A 123 1.40 -2.72 -15.59
C SER A 123 0.22 -3.19 -16.44
N PRO A 124 0.24 -4.39 -17.04
CA PRO A 124 -0.95 -4.95 -17.71
C PRO A 124 -2.11 -5.26 -16.74
N VAL A 125 -1.84 -5.26 -15.43
CA VAL A 125 -2.84 -5.46 -14.37
C VAL A 125 -3.01 -4.16 -13.60
N SER A 126 -4.24 -3.71 -13.45
CA SER A 126 -4.64 -2.64 -12.54
C SER A 126 -5.29 -3.24 -11.30
N TYR A 127 -5.05 -2.69 -10.11
CA TYR A 127 -5.79 -3.11 -8.91
C TYR A 127 -7.24 -2.62 -8.89
N TRP A 128 -7.58 -1.61 -9.69
CA TRP A 128 -8.90 -0.96 -9.63
C TRP A 128 -9.66 -0.97 -10.96
N ASP A 129 -8.96 -0.87 -12.10
CA ASP A 129 -9.59 -0.73 -13.41
C ASP A 129 -10.03 -2.10 -13.98
N PRO A 130 -11.33 -2.34 -14.19
CA PRO A 130 -11.84 -3.59 -14.76
C PRO A 130 -11.31 -3.89 -16.17
N ARG A 131 -10.92 -2.86 -16.94
CA ARG A 131 -10.33 -3.02 -18.29
C ARG A 131 -8.98 -3.75 -18.24
N TYR A 132 -8.31 -3.68 -17.09
CA TYR A 132 -6.98 -4.26 -16.85
C TYR A 132 -7.02 -5.25 -15.68
N PHE A 133 -7.98 -6.18 -15.68
CA PHE A 133 -8.11 -7.25 -14.66
C PHE A 133 -8.40 -6.80 -13.22
N GLY A 134 -8.81 -5.54 -12.99
CA GLY A 134 -9.08 -5.02 -11.64
C GLY A 134 -10.09 -5.82 -10.83
N THR A 135 -11.15 -6.33 -11.45
CA THR A 135 -12.14 -7.17 -10.77
C THR A 135 -11.54 -8.51 -10.31
N GLN A 136 -10.72 -9.14 -11.14
CA GLN A 136 -10.05 -10.39 -10.81
C GLN A 136 -8.97 -10.16 -9.75
N PHE A 137 -8.24 -9.05 -9.86
CA PHE A 137 -7.24 -8.66 -8.88
C PHE A 137 -7.87 -8.38 -7.52
N ALA A 138 -9.03 -7.72 -7.45
CA ALA A 138 -9.74 -7.50 -6.19
C ALA A 138 -10.10 -8.82 -5.47
N VAL A 139 -10.52 -9.86 -6.21
CA VAL A 139 -10.79 -11.19 -5.64
C VAL A 139 -9.49 -11.83 -5.12
N PHE A 140 -8.40 -11.71 -5.89
CA PHE A 140 -7.08 -12.17 -5.47
C PHE A 140 -6.60 -11.44 -4.22
N GLU A 141 -6.72 -10.12 -4.15
CA GLU A 141 -6.34 -9.28 -3.01
C GLU A 141 -7.11 -9.68 -1.76
N LEU A 142 -8.42 -9.87 -1.87
CA LEU A 142 -9.25 -10.35 -0.76
C LEU A 142 -8.76 -11.69 -0.24
N GLY A 143 -8.52 -12.66 -1.13
CA GLY A 143 -7.98 -13.97 -0.76
C GLY A 143 -6.61 -13.85 -0.09
N LEU A 144 -5.74 -12.98 -0.62
CA LEU A 144 -4.42 -12.71 -0.07
C LEU A 144 -4.51 -12.11 1.34
N VAL A 145 -5.39 -11.14 1.57
CA VAL A 145 -5.61 -10.54 2.90
C VAL A 145 -6.10 -11.59 3.90
N VAL A 146 -7.03 -12.46 3.52
CA VAL A 146 -7.50 -13.55 4.39
C VAL A 146 -6.35 -14.50 4.76
N VAL A 147 -5.60 -14.96 3.77
CA VAL A 147 -4.48 -15.89 3.99
C VAL A 147 -3.38 -15.27 4.84
N LEU A 148 -2.97 -14.03 4.54
CA LEU A 148 -1.92 -13.34 5.29
C LEU A 148 -2.35 -13.02 6.72
N THR A 149 -3.62 -12.65 6.93
CA THR A 149 -4.20 -12.45 8.26
C THR A 149 -4.18 -13.75 9.07
N ALA A 150 -4.63 -14.86 8.49
CA ALA A 150 -4.61 -16.16 9.15
C ALA A 150 -3.17 -16.58 9.49
N PHE A 151 -2.24 -16.43 8.55
CA PHE A 151 -0.82 -16.72 8.75
C PHE A 151 -0.21 -15.87 9.87
N LEU A 152 -0.45 -14.56 9.88
CA LEU A 152 0.06 -13.65 10.91
C LEU A 152 -0.56 -13.95 12.28
N CYS A 153 -1.87 -14.20 12.35
CA CYS A 153 -2.53 -14.58 13.61
C CYS A 153 -1.99 -15.89 14.19
N TRP A 154 -1.66 -16.86 13.33
CA TRP A 154 -1.00 -18.10 13.72
C TRP A 154 0.45 -17.87 14.19
N ARG A 155 1.19 -17.03 13.46
CA ARG A 155 2.62 -16.76 13.71
C ARG A 155 2.87 -15.88 14.95
N MET A 156 1.96 -14.95 15.26
CA MET A 156 2.12 -14.00 16.36
C MET A 156 1.77 -14.62 17.71
N ARG A 157 2.61 -14.36 18.72
CA ARG A 157 2.47 -14.93 20.06
C ARG A 157 1.57 -14.10 20.97
N LEU A 158 1.61 -12.77 20.82
CA LEU A 158 0.87 -11.86 21.70
C LEU A 158 -0.53 -11.60 21.13
N TRP A 159 -1.54 -11.57 22.01
CA TRP A 159 -2.93 -11.36 21.62
C TRP A 159 -3.13 -10.01 20.92
N TRP A 160 -2.45 -8.96 21.37
CA TRP A 160 -2.58 -7.63 20.79
C TRP A 160 -2.03 -7.56 19.36
N GLN A 161 -1.02 -8.37 19.02
CA GLN A 161 -0.48 -8.46 17.66
C GLN A 161 -1.52 -9.07 16.71
N ARG A 162 -2.26 -10.07 17.19
CA ARG A 162 -3.37 -10.69 16.46
C ARG A 162 -4.52 -9.71 16.30
N ALA A 163 -4.91 -9.05 17.40
CA ALA A 163 -5.96 -8.03 17.37
C ALA A 163 -5.62 -6.88 16.41
N LEU A 164 -4.37 -6.41 16.41
CA LEU A 164 -3.89 -5.39 15.48
C LEU A 164 -3.94 -5.87 14.02
N THR A 165 -3.49 -7.11 13.75
CA THR A 165 -3.54 -7.69 12.40
C THR A 165 -4.98 -7.78 11.90
N LEU A 166 -5.89 -8.27 12.75
CA LEU A 166 -7.33 -8.34 12.45
C LEU A 166 -7.92 -6.95 12.23
N GLY A 167 -7.53 -5.96 13.02
CA GLY A 167 -7.98 -4.57 12.86
C GLY A 167 -7.56 -3.97 11.52
N VAL A 168 -6.32 -4.20 11.08
CA VAL A 168 -5.86 -3.78 9.75
C VAL A 168 -6.61 -4.52 8.64
N ALA A 169 -6.81 -5.84 8.77
CA ALA A 169 -7.55 -6.62 7.78
C ALA A 169 -9.03 -6.20 7.69
N ALA A 170 -9.64 -5.81 8.82
CA ALA A 170 -11.03 -5.40 8.88
C ALA A 170 -11.35 -4.19 8.00
N ILE A 171 -10.37 -3.32 7.72
CA ILE A 171 -10.52 -2.17 6.81
C ILE A 171 -10.99 -2.65 5.42
N LEU A 172 -10.46 -3.78 4.93
CA LEU A 172 -10.87 -4.38 3.66
C LEU A 172 -12.07 -5.33 3.83
N LEU A 173 -12.00 -6.21 4.84
CA LEU A 173 -12.94 -7.32 4.97
C LEU A 173 -14.35 -6.87 5.37
N VAL A 174 -14.48 -5.88 6.26
CA VAL A 174 -15.79 -5.47 6.77
C VAL A 174 -16.67 -4.86 5.66
N PRO A 175 -16.19 -3.90 4.84
CA PRO A 175 -17.00 -3.39 3.73
C PRO A 175 -17.46 -4.47 2.75
N VAL A 176 -16.57 -5.41 2.39
CA VAL A 176 -16.88 -6.53 1.49
C VAL A 176 -17.96 -7.43 2.08
N LEU A 177 -17.86 -7.76 3.37
CA LEU A 177 -18.84 -8.60 4.06
C LEU A 177 -20.20 -7.93 4.22
N LEU A 178 -20.23 -6.61 4.48
CA LEU A 178 -21.48 -5.87 4.69
C LEU A 178 -22.23 -5.58 3.40
N THR A 179 -21.50 -5.30 2.31
CA THR A 179 -22.11 -4.91 1.04
C THR A 179 -22.29 -6.08 0.08
N GLY A 180 -21.57 -7.19 0.30
CA GLY A 180 -21.49 -8.31 -0.64
C GLY A 180 -20.81 -7.96 -1.97
N GLY A 181 -20.40 -6.69 -2.14
CA GLY A 181 -19.79 -6.17 -3.34
C GLY A 181 -18.28 -6.02 -3.15
N MET A 182 -17.53 -6.52 -4.13
CA MET A 182 -16.15 -6.07 -4.34
C MET A 182 -16.10 -4.59 -4.78
N HIS A 183 -17.26 -4.01 -5.12
CA HIS A 183 -17.48 -2.65 -5.62
C HIS A 183 -17.04 -1.53 -4.67
N GLY A 184 -16.85 -1.78 -3.37
CA GLY A 184 -16.25 -0.80 -2.46
C GLY A 184 -14.79 -0.43 -2.79
N LEU A 185 -14.14 -1.18 -3.69
CA LEU A 185 -12.78 -0.95 -4.19
C LEU A 185 -12.74 -0.36 -5.60
N HIS A 186 -13.88 -0.30 -6.29
CA HIS A 186 -13.98 0.27 -7.63
C HIS A 186 -14.38 1.74 -7.49
N GLY A 187 -13.37 2.60 -7.36
CA GLY A 187 -13.55 4.04 -7.42
C GLY A 187 -14.18 4.44 -8.75
N MET A 188 -15.41 4.95 -8.69
CA MET A 188 -15.98 5.95 -9.60
C MET A 188 -15.73 5.72 -11.10
N GLY A 189 -16.42 4.74 -11.66
CA GLY A 189 -16.84 4.76 -13.06
C GLY A 189 -18.28 5.24 -13.18
#